data_AF-A0A7X9KPF3-F1
#
_entry.id   AF-A0A7X9KPF3-F1
#
_cell.length_a   1.000
_cell.length_b   1.000
_cell.length_c   1.000
_cell.angle_alpha   90.00
_cell.angle_beta   90.00
_cell.angle_gamma   90.00
#
_symmetry.space_group_name_H-M   'P 1'
#
loop_
_entity.id
_entity.type
_entity.pdbx_description
1 polymer ?
#
loop_
_entity_poly.entity_id
_entity_poly.type
_entity_poly.pdbx_seq_one_letter_code
_entity_poly.pdbx_strand_id
1 'polypeptide(L)'
;GQTGTTANLTGLSASSIYDWRVKATCVSGSGIFATSQFTTVAGACNAPAGLASSSVTSSSAIVSWNLVSGALSYDVDYKLNASSAWISFSTAQTGTSANLTGLSSGSLYDWRVRTNCSGSGSSFVMNQFTTLTSGCASAFEPNESLAAAATISAGVAHSAAINTSTDKDYYQLITTGTNNISYSLAGPAGVDYDLKIYNSSGTQIGSGTSTTANETVTLNNQAAGTYYVYIYGYNGANSATCYTITATVTPVSAGCQSSYDNSTNGTYSGAAQIPLNTDVHGLINPKSENDYYRFVITTGGTATITLSTLPADYDMRLYSSNGTTQLAISQNGGTTSETISRTFTAGTYYARVYGYKSAFNASNCYTLRISTGTATREEKMPLFSSKNLIAYPNPVNDILNIQLKGITGNSSFRLFDINGRQVASGKTINANYHLNMRYLPAGVYLLQVIAASGEIFSTKVVKQ
;
A
#
# COMPACT_ATOMS: atom_id res chain seq x y z
N GLY A 1 5.05 61.91 -52.68
CA GLY A 1 3.97 62.72 -53.28
C GLY A 1 3.22 61.86 -54.26
N GLN A 2 1.90 61.99 -54.32
CA GLN A 2 1.11 61.29 -55.34
C GLN A 2 1.12 62.09 -56.64
N THR A 3 1.15 61.43 -57.79
CA THR A 3 1.12 62.05 -59.13
C THR A 3 -0.30 62.16 -59.71
N GLY A 4 -1.29 61.54 -59.06
CA GLY A 4 -2.71 61.66 -59.40
C GLY A 4 -3.41 62.82 -58.70
N THR A 5 -4.57 63.22 -59.22
CA THR A 5 -5.43 64.28 -58.65
C THR A 5 -6.40 63.77 -57.58
N THR A 6 -6.32 62.49 -57.21
CA THR A 6 -7.20 61.82 -56.25
C THR A 6 -6.41 60.95 -55.27
N ALA A 7 -6.81 60.93 -54.00
CA ALA A 7 -6.23 60.07 -52.96
C ALA A 7 -7.33 59.37 -52.15
N ASN A 8 -7.19 58.05 -51.94
CA ASN A 8 -8.08 57.29 -51.06
C ASN A 8 -7.56 57.33 -49.62
N LEU A 9 -8.38 57.87 -48.71
CA LEU A 9 -8.07 57.93 -47.27
C LEU A 9 -8.79 56.78 -46.56
N THR A 10 -8.03 55.92 -45.87
CA THR A 10 -8.55 54.76 -45.12
C THR A 10 -8.28 54.91 -43.62
N GLY A 11 -9.00 54.16 -42.78
CA GLY A 11 -8.80 54.17 -41.32
C GLY A 11 -9.42 55.37 -40.60
N LEU A 12 -10.43 55.99 -41.20
CA LEU A 12 -11.16 57.11 -40.62
C LEU A 12 -12.33 56.62 -39.76
N SER A 13 -12.59 57.30 -38.65
CA SER A 13 -13.76 57.06 -37.81
C SER A 13 -15.03 57.48 -38.55
N ALA A 14 -16.12 56.72 -38.40
CA ALA A 14 -17.43 57.05 -38.97
C ALA A 14 -18.04 58.32 -38.32
N SER A 15 -18.96 58.98 -39.02
CA SER A 15 -19.64 60.20 -38.55
C SER A 15 -18.71 61.30 -38.02
N SER A 16 -17.50 61.39 -38.56
CA SER A 16 -16.45 62.28 -38.06
C SER A 16 -16.07 63.29 -39.14
N ILE A 17 -15.94 64.56 -38.74
CA ILE A 17 -15.45 65.63 -39.62
C ILE A 17 -13.93 65.54 -39.66
N TYR A 18 -13.37 65.59 -40.87
CA TYR A 18 -11.94 65.65 -41.10
C TYR A 18 -11.60 66.87 -41.95
N ASP A 19 -10.61 67.63 -41.48
CA ASP A 19 -9.89 68.61 -42.31
C ASP A 19 -8.87 67.88 -43.18
N TRP A 20 -8.82 68.21 -44.46
CA TRP A 20 -7.76 67.76 -45.36
C TRP A 20 -7.13 68.93 -46.08
N ARG A 21 -5.86 68.76 -46.45
CA ARG A 21 -5.10 69.77 -47.18
C ARG A 21 -4.21 69.16 -48.25
N VAL A 22 -4.08 69.84 -49.37
CA VAL A 22 -3.22 69.43 -50.50
C VAL A 22 -2.39 70.62 -50.98
N LYS A 23 -1.14 70.38 -51.37
CA LYS A 23 -0.30 71.36 -52.05
C LYS A 23 0.38 70.72 -53.25
N ALA A 24 0.58 71.49 -54.31
CA ALA A 24 1.42 71.09 -55.42
C ALA A 24 2.90 71.27 -55.04
N THR A 25 3.74 70.29 -55.36
CA THR A 25 5.20 70.40 -55.25
C THR A 25 5.81 70.37 -56.63
N CYS A 26 6.43 71.46 -57.04
CA CYS A 26 7.13 71.61 -58.31
C CYS A 26 8.65 71.61 -58.09
N VAL A 27 9.41 71.40 -59.17
CA VAL A 27 10.88 71.41 -59.13
C VAL A 27 11.43 72.76 -58.65
N SER A 28 10.75 73.86 -58.98
CA SER A 28 11.11 75.23 -58.57
C SER A 28 10.63 75.62 -57.17
N GLY A 29 9.91 74.75 -56.46
CA GLY A 29 9.34 75.02 -55.14
C GLY A 29 7.95 74.43 -54.95
N SER A 30 7.49 74.33 -53.70
CA SER A 30 6.13 73.91 -53.38
C SER A 30 5.20 75.10 -53.21
N GLY A 31 3.95 74.96 -53.67
CA GLY A 31 2.90 75.93 -53.41
C GLY A 31 2.37 75.88 -51.97
N ILE A 32 1.42 76.76 -51.67
CA ILE A 32 0.66 76.77 -50.42
C ILE A 32 -0.37 75.64 -50.37
N PHE A 33 -0.78 75.25 -49.17
CA PHE A 33 -1.83 74.25 -48.99
C PHE A 33 -3.21 74.86 -49.30
N ALA A 34 -3.96 74.21 -50.18
CA ALA A 34 -5.41 74.34 -50.22
C ALA A 34 -6.02 73.41 -49.15
N THR A 35 -7.07 73.85 -48.49
CA THR A 35 -7.75 73.13 -47.40
C THR A 35 -9.22 72.95 -47.71
N SER A 36 -9.81 71.83 -47.29
CA SER A 36 -11.25 71.62 -47.30
C SER A 36 -11.62 70.58 -46.23
N GLN A 37 -12.92 70.35 -46.03
CA GLN A 37 -13.44 69.39 -45.08
C GLN A 37 -14.29 68.34 -45.79
N PHE A 38 -14.33 67.15 -45.19
CA PHE A 38 -15.36 66.17 -45.48
C PHE A 38 -15.83 65.54 -44.17
N THR A 39 -17.04 64.98 -44.19
CA THR A 39 -17.56 64.17 -43.09
C THR A 39 -17.64 62.74 -43.57
N THR A 40 -17.08 61.81 -42.82
CA THR A 40 -17.30 60.38 -43.09
C THR A 40 -18.77 60.05 -42.89
N VAL A 41 -19.34 59.26 -43.79
CA VAL A 41 -20.73 58.82 -43.67
C VAL A 41 -20.91 58.04 -42.36
N ALA A 42 -22.12 58.11 -41.79
CA ALA A 42 -22.48 57.24 -40.68
C ALA A 42 -22.37 55.79 -41.14
N GLY A 43 -21.63 54.98 -40.37
CA GLY A 43 -21.60 53.54 -40.58
C GLY A 43 -23.01 53.00 -40.37
N ALA A 44 -23.55 52.26 -41.33
CA ALA A 44 -24.80 51.54 -41.13
C ALA A 44 -24.65 50.65 -39.90
N CYS A 45 -25.58 50.70 -38.95
CA CYS A 45 -25.57 49.84 -37.77
C CYS A 45 -25.97 48.42 -38.17
N ASN A 46 -25.03 47.74 -38.84
CA ASN A 46 -25.25 46.43 -39.40
C ASN A 46 -25.30 45.40 -38.28
N ALA A 47 -26.15 44.38 -38.48
CA ALA A 47 -26.11 43.21 -37.63
C ALA A 47 -24.74 42.52 -37.76
N PRO A 48 -24.19 41.96 -36.67
CA PRO A 48 -22.94 41.22 -36.72
C PRO A 48 -22.94 40.12 -37.78
N ALA A 49 -21.77 39.84 -38.36
CA ALA A 49 -21.57 38.76 -39.32
C ALA A 49 -20.45 37.82 -38.84
N GLY A 50 -20.25 36.69 -39.51
CA GLY A 50 -19.17 35.74 -39.16
C GLY A 50 -19.35 35.12 -37.78
N LEU A 51 -20.59 34.80 -37.40
CA LEU A 51 -20.90 34.18 -36.11
C LEU A 51 -20.24 32.80 -36.04
N ALA A 52 -19.43 32.58 -35.00
CA ALA A 52 -18.76 31.32 -34.76
C ALA A 52 -18.87 30.89 -33.29
N SER A 53 -18.73 29.60 -33.06
CA SER A 53 -18.64 29.01 -31.71
C SER A 53 -17.44 28.08 -31.67
N SER A 54 -16.64 28.19 -30.61
CA SER A 54 -15.38 27.47 -30.45
C SER A 54 -15.13 27.13 -28.98
N SER A 55 -14.09 26.34 -28.71
CA SER A 55 -13.73 25.90 -27.35
C SER A 55 -14.93 25.35 -26.57
N VAL A 56 -15.80 24.61 -27.27
CA VAL A 56 -17.03 24.07 -26.69
C VAL A 56 -16.67 22.89 -25.80
N THR A 57 -17.01 22.99 -24.53
CA THR A 57 -16.85 21.94 -23.52
C THR A 57 -18.21 21.38 -23.13
N SER A 58 -18.27 20.55 -22.09
CA SER A 58 -19.54 20.10 -21.51
C SER A 58 -20.28 21.17 -20.71
N SER A 59 -19.64 22.29 -20.35
CA SER A 59 -20.26 23.34 -19.52
C SER A 59 -19.91 24.78 -19.92
N SER A 60 -19.18 24.96 -21.02
CA SER A 60 -18.80 26.27 -21.54
C SER A 60 -18.64 26.29 -23.06
N ALA A 61 -18.70 27.48 -23.65
CA ALA A 61 -18.38 27.72 -25.05
C ALA A 61 -17.95 29.18 -25.25
N ILE A 62 -17.04 29.42 -26.20
CA ILE A 62 -16.73 30.77 -26.67
C ILE A 62 -17.53 31.05 -27.93
N VAL A 63 -18.32 32.12 -27.93
CA VAL A 63 -19.02 32.62 -29.12
C VAL A 63 -18.33 33.87 -29.62
N SER A 64 -18.24 34.06 -30.95
CA SER A 64 -17.55 35.19 -31.56
C SER A 64 -18.22 35.67 -32.84
N TRP A 65 -17.92 36.91 -33.22
CA TRP A 65 -18.42 37.57 -34.42
C TRP A 65 -17.37 38.52 -35.01
N ASN A 66 -17.58 38.99 -36.23
CA ASN A 66 -16.72 39.98 -36.86
C ASN A 66 -16.99 41.40 -36.30
N LEU A 67 -15.95 42.22 -36.23
CA LEU A 67 -16.06 43.62 -35.84
C LEU A 67 -16.97 44.39 -36.81
N VAL A 68 -17.98 45.07 -36.28
CA VAL A 68 -18.85 45.98 -37.05
C VAL A 68 -18.30 47.40 -36.96
N SER A 69 -18.06 48.03 -38.11
CA SER A 69 -17.58 49.41 -38.18
C SER A 69 -18.61 50.37 -37.59
N GLY A 70 -18.19 51.24 -36.66
CA GLY A 70 -19.08 52.17 -35.96
C GLY A 70 -19.84 51.57 -34.77
N ALA A 71 -19.59 50.31 -34.41
CA ALA A 71 -20.11 49.70 -33.19
C ALA A 71 -19.53 50.36 -31.93
N LEU A 72 -20.40 50.66 -30.95
CA LEU A 72 -19.98 51.09 -29.61
C LEU A 72 -19.87 49.89 -28.66
N SER A 73 -20.80 48.95 -28.79
CA SER A 73 -20.84 47.71 -28.02
C SER A 73 -21.76 46.67 -28.68
N TYR A 74 -21.93 45.52 -28.04
CA TYR A 74 -22.83 44.46 -28.46
C TYR A 74 -23.68 43.96 -27.28
N ASP A 75 -24.93 43.61 -27.56
CA ASP A 75 -25.75 42.80 -26.64
C ASP A 75 -25.58 41.33 -27.02
N VAL A 76 -25.30 40.47 -26.05
CA VAL A 76 -25.10 39.04 -26.22
C VAL A 76 -26.02 38.29 -25.28
N ASP A 77 -26.88 37.43 -25.83
CA ASP A 77 -27.77 36.57 -25.06
C ASP A 77 -27.62 35.11 -25.51
N TYR A 78 -27.99 34.18 -24.64
CA TYR A 78 -28.04 32.76 -24.94
C TYR A 78 -29.21 32.07 -24.23
N LYS A 79 -29.63 30.92 -24.74
CA LYS A 79 -30.65 30.07 -24.11
C LYS A 79 -30.51 28.62 -24.56
N LEU A 80 -31.03 27.69 -23.77
CA LEU A 80 -31.33 26.36 -24.30
C LEU A 80 -32.26 26.50 -25.51
N ASN A 81 -32.01 25.73 -26.57
CA ASN A 81 -32.80 25.82 -27.79
C ASN A 81 -34.31 25.61 -27.52
N ALA A 82 -34.62 24.68 -26.60
CA ALA A 82 -36.00 24.40 -26.15
C ALA A 82 -36.61 25.47 -25.22
N SER A 83 -35.81 26.40 -24.66
CA SER A 83 -36.32 27.47 -23.79
C SER A 83 -36.92 28.61 -24.61
N SER A 84 -37.95 29.26 -24.07
CA SER A 84 -38.50 30.52 -24.58
C SER A 84 -37.85 31.77 -23.99
N ALA A 85 -37.15 31.64 -22.85
CA ALA A 85 -36.50 32.74 -22.14
C ALA A 85 -35.01 32.85 -22.51
N TRP A 86 -34.56 34.09 -22.77
CA TRP A 86 -33.15 34.43 -23.02
C TRP A 86 -32.42 34.80 -21.74
N ILE A 87 -31.19 34.34 -21.59
CA ILE A 87 -30.26 34.74 -20.54
C ILE A 87 -29.33 35.79 -21.14
N SER A 88 -29.23 36.96 -20.50
CA SER A 88 -28.30 38.00 -20.96
C SER A 88 -26.90 37.74 -20.43
N PHE A 89 -25.94 37.58 -21.33
CA PHE A 89 -24.52 37.53 -20.98
C PHE A 89 -23.97 38.95 -20.74
N SER A 90 -24.29 39.88 -21.64
CA SER A 90 -23.89 41.29 -21.53
C SER A 90 -24.76 42.16 -22.42
N THR A 91 -25.03 43.40 -21.99
CA THR A 91 -25.74 44.44 -22.76
C THR A 91 -24.82 45.55 -23.27
N ALA A 92 -23.50 45.39 -23.09
CA ALA A 92 -22.52 46.39 -23.48
C ALA A 92 -21.14 45.77 -23.72
N GLN A 93 -21.08 44.62 -24.39
CA GLN A 93 -19.82 43.95 -24.67
C GLN A 93 -19.00 44.76 -25.68
N THR A 94 -17.76 45.11 -25.36
CA THR A 94 -16.89 45.89 -26.27
C THR A 94 -15.99 45.01 -27.13
N GLY A 95 -15.72 43.78 -26.69
CA GLY A 95 -15.03 42.76 -27.49
C GLY A 95 -15.95 42.11 -28.52
N THR A 96 -15.36 41.31 -29.41
CA THR A 96 -16.09 40.56 -30.45
C THR A 96 -16.24 39.07 -30.12
N SER A 97 -16.19 38.73 -28.83
CA SER A 97 -16.43 37.37 -28.33
C SER A 97 -16.99 37.38 -26.91
N ALA A 98 -17.59 36.26 -26.50
CA ALA A 98 -18.10 36.03 -25.15
C ALA A 98 -17.83 34.58 -24.73
N ASN A 99 -17.33 34.37 -23.50
CA ASN A 99 -17.11 33.05 -22.91
C ASN A 99 -18.31 32.69 -22.03
N LEU A 100 -19.23 31.91 -22.57
CA LEU A 100 -20.43 31.43 -21.88
C LEU A 100 -20.05 30.25 -20.98
N THR A 101 -20.43 30.29 -19.70
CA THR A 101 -20.12 29.25 -18.71
C THR A 101 -21.39 28.82 -17.96
N GLY A 102 -21.32 27.71 -17.22
CA GLY A 102 -22.47 27.17 -16.48
C GLY A 102 -23.54 26.55 -17.38
N LEU A 103 -23.15 26.10 -18.57
CA LEU A 103 -24.05 25.48 -19.55
C LEU A 103 -24.35 24.02 -19.17
N SER A 104 -25.53 23.55 -19.56
CA SER A 104 -25.91 22.14 -19.45
C SER A 104 -25.18 21.32 -20.50
N SER A 105 -24.69 20.13 -20.13
CA SER A 105 -23.93 19.26 -21.03
C SER A 105 -24.82 18.57 -22.06
N GLY A 106 -24.24 18.16 -23.20
CA GLY A 106 -24.95 17.47 -24.28
C GLY A 106 -26.16 18.23 -24.83
N SER A 107 -26.21 19.55 -24.62
CA SER A 107 -27.40 20.37 -24.82
C SER A 107 -27.18 21.36 -25.97
N LEU A 108 -28.21 21.51 -26.81
CA LEU A 108 -28.23 22.49 -27.89
C LEU A 108 -28.60 23.87 -27.34
N TYR A 109 -27.75 24.86 -27.60
CA TYR A 109 -27.95 26.26 -27.23
C TYR A 109 -28.14 27.13 -28.46
N ASP A 110 -29.08 28.07 -28.35
CA ASP A 110 -29.16 29.24 -29.22
C ASP A 110 -28.39 30.38 -28.55
N TRP A 111 -27.60 31.12 -29.32
CA TRP A 111 -27.04 32.39 -28.87
C TRP A 111 -27.26 33.46 -29.93
N ARG A 112 -27.48 34.69 -29.49
CA ARG A 112 -27.71 35.82 -30.36
C ARG A 112 -26.87 37.02 -29.98
N VAL A 113 -26.54 37.82 -30.97
CA VAL A 113 -25.80 39.06 -30.81
C VAL A 113 -26.39 40.16 -31.68
N ARG A 114 -26.37 41.40 -31.20
CA ARG A 114 -26.64 42.59 -32.01
C ARG A 114 -25.62 43.69 -31.71
N THR A 115 -25.35 44.52 -32.70
CA THR A 115 -24.53 45.73 -32.56
C THR A 115 -25.35 46.86 -31.94
N ASN A 116 -24.74 47.59 -31.01
CA ASN A 116 -25.24 48.86 -30.48
C ASN A 116 -24.43 50.02 -31.05
N CYS A 117 -25.11 50.98 -31.67
CA CYS A 117 -24.52 52.20 -32.22
C CYS A 117 -25.08 53.45 -31.51
N SER A 118 -24.55 54.63 -31.80
CA SER A 118 -24.84 55.89 -31.06
C SER A 118 -26.30 56.39 -31.06
N GLY A 119 -27.22 55.72 -31.75
CA GLY A 119 -28.65 56.08 -31.74
C GLY A 119 -29.63 54.94 -32.07
N SER A 120 -29.13 53.74 -32.34
CA SER A 120 -29.96 52.55 -32.58
C SER A 120 -29.15 51.27 -32.42
N GLY A 121 -29.83 50.17 -32.13
CA GLY A 121 -29.27 48.82 -32.22
C GLY A 121 -29.68 48.15 -33.53
N SER A 122 -28.81 47.32 -34.07
CA SER A 122 -29.15 46.42 -35.19
C SER A 122 -30.17 45.34 -34.77
N SER A 123 -30.68 44.56 -35.73
CA SER A 123 -31.40 43.34 -35.42
C SER A 123 -30.48 42.29 -34.79
N PHE A 124 -31.05 41.41 -33.96
CA PHE A 124 -30.32 40.22 -33.48
C PHE A 124 -30.09 39.24 -34.62
N VAL A 125 -28.87 38.74 -34.68
CA VAL A 125 -28.47 37.56 -35.47
C VAL A 125 -28.15 36.43 -34.51
N MET A 126 -28.41 35.19 -34.92
CA MET A 126 -28.32 34.02 -34.06
C MET A 126 -27.45 32.94 -34.69
N ASN A 127 -26.79 32.16 -33.86
CA ASN A 127 -26.15 30.90 -34.24
C ASN A 127 -26.36 29.88 -33.11
N GLN A 128 -25.99 28.63 -33.36
CA GLN A 128 -26.14 27.53 -32.42
C GLN A 128 -24.82 26.84 -32.15
N PHE A 129 -24.73 26.21 -30.98
CA PHE A 129 -23.71 25.22 -30.66
C PHE A 129 -24.31 24.16 -29.73
N THR A 130 -23.73 22.96 -29.75
CA THR A 130 -24.09 21.88 -28.83
C THR A 130 -22.93 21.65 -27.88
N THR A 131 -23.17 21.75 -26.58
CA THR A 131 -22.15 21.39 -25.58
C THR A 131 -21.78 19.93 -25.71
N LEU A 132 -20.53 19.60 -25.40
CA LEU A 132 -20.11 18.19 -25.36
C LEU A 132 -20.91 17.46 -24.28
N THR A 133 -21.14 16.17 -24.46
CA THR A 133 -21.72 15.34 -23.40
C THR A 133 -20.76 15.25 -22.23
N SER A 134 -21.24 15.49 -21.01
CA SER A 134 -20.50 15.16 -19.79
C SER A 134 -20.35 13.64 -19.74
N GLY A 135 -19.13 13.11 -19.94
CA GLY A 135 -18.89 11.67 -19.89
C GLY A 135 -19.14 11.05 -18.52
N CYS A 136 -19.35 11.86 -17.48
CA CYS A 136 -19.54 11.41 -16.10
C CYS A 136 -20.89 10.74 -15.86
N ALA A 137 -21.97 11.20 -16.51
CA ALA A 137 -23.31 10.60 -16.34
C ALA A 137 -23.43 9.18 -16.93
N SER A 138 -22.40 8.71 -17.64
CA SER A 138 -22.33 7.35 -18.18
C SER A 138 -21.04 6.62 -17.77
N ALA A 139 -20.16 7.26 -17.00
CA ALA A 139 -18.78 6.79 -16.80
C ALA A 139 -18.69 5.43 -16.11
N PHE A 140 -19.74 5.03 -15.40
CA PHE A 140 -19.81 3.78 -14.66
C PHE A 140 -21.19 3.12 -14.72
N GLU A 141 -22.05 3.54 -15.65
CA GLU A 141 -23.41 3.01 -15.78
C GLU A 141 -23.47 1.72 -16.59
N PRO A 142 -24.36 0.77 -16.24
CA PRO A 142 -25.27 0.80 -15.08
C PRO A 142 -24.59 0.38 -13.77
N ASN A 143 -24.83 1.07 -12.67
CA ASN A 143 -24.31 0.71 -11.34
C ASN A 143 -25.32 0.88 -10.18
N GLU A 144 -26.62 0.78 -10.44
CA GLU A 144 -27.70 1.15 -9.51
C GLU A 144 -28.00 0.11 -8.43
N SER A 145 -27.17 -0.91 -8.32
CA SER A 145 -27.32 -1.97 -7.33
C SER A 145 -25.97 -2.53 -6.88
N LEU A 146 -25.97 -3.13 -5.69
CA LEU A 146 -24.83 -3.88 -5.15
C LEU A 146 -24.27 -4.93 -6.12
N ALA A 147 -25.14 -5.58 -6.92
CA ALA A 147 -24.73 -6.59 -7.90
C ALA A 147 -24.13 -5.99 -9.18
N ALA A 148 -24.48 -4.74 -9.50
CA ALA A 148 -23.99 -3.99 -10.65
C ALA A 148 -22.84 -3.04 -10.27
N ALA A 149 -22.34 -3.11 -9.02
CA ALA A 149 -21.39 -2.14 -8.50
C ALA A 149 -20.12 -2.03 -9.36
N ALA A 150 -19.80 -0.81 -9.79
CA ALA A 150 -18.65 -0.53 -10.61
C ALA A 150 -17.35 -0.66 -9.81
N THR A 151 -16.32 -1.28 -10.38
CA THR A 151 -15.05 -1.48 -9.65
C THR A 151 -14.19 -0.23 -9.68
N ILE A 152 -13.77 0.26 -8.50
CA ILE A 152 -12.82 1.37 -8.36
C ILE A 152 -11.47 0.89 -7.85
N SER A 153 -10.41 1.58 -8.27
CA SER A 153 -9.04 1.33 -7.79
C SER A 153 -8.65 2.30 -6.69
N ALA A 154 -7.90 1.79 -5.70
CA ALA A 154 -7.41 2.60 -4.58
C ALA A 154 -6.47 3.72 -5.05
N GLY A 155 -6.57 4.89 -4.42
CA GLY A 155 -5.75 6.08 -4.69
C GLY A 155 -6.06 6.81 -6.00
N VAL A 156 -7.05 6.33 -6.77
CA VAL A 156 -7.48 6.96 -8.02
C VAL A 156 -8.82 7.67 -7.79
N ALA A 157 -8.92 8.90 -8.28
CA ALA A 157 -10.18 9.65 -8.31
C ALA A 157 -11.00 9.21 -9.52
N HIS A 158 -12.24 8.76 -9.29
CA HIS A 158 -13.17 8.35 -10.33
C HIS A 158 -14.30 9.37 -10.43
N SER A 159 -14.57 9.85 -11.65
CA SER A 159 -15.58 10.89 -11.89
C SER A 159 -16.87 10.29 -12.44
N ALA A 160 -17.99 10.60 -11.80
CA ALA A 160 -19.34 10.17 -12.20
C ALA A 160 -20.37 11.24 -11.80
N ALA A 161 -21.66 11.00 -12.06
CA ALA A 161 -22.71 11.96 -11.74
C ALA A 161 -24.00 11.26 -11.31
N ILE A 162 -24.57 11.71 -10.18
CA ILE A 162 -25.96 11.40 -9.81
C ILE A 162 -26.85 12.26 -10.71
N ASN A 163 -27.21 11.76 -11.88
CA ASN A 163 -27.80 12.54 -12.96
C ASN A 163 -29.32 12.76 -12.77
N THR A 164 -30.00 11.84 -12.10
CA THR A 164 -31.43 11.95 -11.77
C THR A 164 -31.67 11.78 -10.26
N SER A 165 -32.83 12.20 -9.76
CA SER A 165 -33.18 12.07 -8.33
C SER A 165 -33.34 10.62 -7.85
N THR A 166 -33.46 9.67 -8.78
CA THR A 166 -33.50 8.22 -8.52
C THR A 166 -32.19 7.52 -8.79
N ASP A 167 -31.20 8.26 -9.29
CA ASP A 167 -29.89 7.76 -9.65
C ASP A 167 -29.08 7.41 -8.40
N LYS A 168 -28.34 6.32 -8.48
CA LYS A 168 -27.69 5.67 -7.34
C LYS A 168 -26.43 5.00 -7.81
N ASP A 169 -25.30 5.42 -7.26
CA ASP A 169 -24.04 4.88 -7.75
C ASP A 169 -23.48 3.90 -6.71
N TYR A 170 -23.39 2.63 -7.10
CA TYR A 170 -22.68 1.62 -6.32
C TYR A 170 -21.28 1.40 -6.89
N TYR A 171 -20.28 1.46 -6.02
CA TYR A 171 -18.89 1.09 -6.34
C TYR A 171 -18.42 -0.04 -5.46
N GLN A 172 -17.50 -0.87 -5.97
CA GLN A 172 -16.78 -1.86 -5.19
C GLN A 172 -15.28 -1.59 -5.17
N LEU A 173 -14.68 -1.78 -4.00
CA LEU A 173 -13.25 -1.74 -3.75
C LEU A 173 -12.81 -3.10 -3.22
N ILE A 174 -11.79 -3.69 -3.84
CA ILE A 174 -11.21 -4.96 -3.41
C ILE A 174 -9.89 -4.67 -2.71
N THR A 175 -9.74 -5.14 -1.47
CA THR A 175 -8.50 -4.99 -0.70
C THR A 175 -7.90 -6.35 -0.35
N THR A 176 -6.57 -6.37 -0.23
CA THR A 176 -5.80 -7.50 0.28
C THR A 176 -5.13 -7.13 1.61
N GLY A 177 -5.09 -8.05 2.57
CA GLY A 177 -4.58 -7.78 3.92
C GLY A 177 -5.51 -6.88 4.75
N THR A 178 -5.11 -6.60 5.99
CA THR A 178 -5.83 -5.66 6.86
C THR A 178 -5.43 -4.23 6.48
N ASN A 179 -6.40 -3.34 6.31
CA ASN A 179 -6.17 -1.98 5.85
C ASN A 179 -7.00 -0.96 6.65
N ASN A 180 -6.50 0.26 6.75
CA ASN A 180 -7.34 1.43 6.99
C ASN A 180 -7.82 1.92 5.61
N ILE A 181 -9.11 2.22 5.49
CA ILE A 181 -9.73 2.65 4.23
C ILE A 181 -10.39 4.00 4.47
N SER A 182 -10.05 5.01 3.68
CA SER A 182 -10.71 6.32 3.70
C SER A 182 -11.37 6.60 2.36
N TYR A 183 -12.67 6.81 2.37
CA TYR A 183 -13.45 7.23 1.22
C TYR A 183 -13.65 8.74 1.28
N SER A 184 -13.35 9.42 0.17
CA SER A 184 -13.55 10.86 0.01
C SER A 184 -14.38 11.10 -1.23
N LEU A 185 -15.57 11.67 -1.03
CA LEU A 185 -16.46 12.15 -2.07
C LEU A 185 -16.30 13.66 -2.16
N ALA A 186 -16.11 14.18 -3.36
CA ALA A 186 -16.14 15.60 -3.64
C ALA A 186 -17.12 15.87 -4.78
N GLY A 187 -18.19 16.60 -4.52
CA GLY A 187 -19.25 16.87 -5.50
C GLY A 187 -19.41 18.35 -5.83
N PRO A 188 -20.36 18.68 -6.73
CA PRO A 188 -20.59 20.05 -7.13
C PRO A 188 -21.14 20.91 -5.99
N ALA A 189 -20.84 22.21 -6.00
CA ALA A 189 -21.35 23.13 -5.00
C ALA A 189 -22.89 23.27 -5.09
N GLY A 190 -23.56 23.33 -3.94
CA GLY A 190 -25.00 23.56 -3.87
C GLY A 190 -25.88 22.32 -4.04
N VAL A 191 -25.29 21.13 -4.14
CA VAL A 191 -26.02 19.85 -4.00
C VAL A 191 -25.59 19.13 -2.74
N ASP A 192 -26.39 18.15 -2.34
CA ASP A 192 -26.25 17.39 -1.09
C ASP A 192 -26.21 15.89 -1.40
N TYR A 193 -25.03 15.29 -1.27
CA TYR A 193 -24.80 13.88 -1.59
C TYR A 193 -24.35 13.15 -0.35
N ASP A 194 -25.02 12.05 -0.04
CA ASP A 194 -24.68 11.16 1.06
C ASP A 194 -23.90 9.95 0.53
N LEU A 195 -23.14 9.30 1.42
CA LEU A 195 -22.57 7.98 1.13
C LEU A 195 -22.77 6.98 2.28
N LYS A 196 -22.90 5.71 1.92
CA LYS A 196 -22.87 4.57 2.84
C LYS A 196 -21.83 3.56 2.40
N ILE A 197 -21.16 2.93 3.36
CA ILE A 197 -20.20 1.86 3.09
C ILE A 197 -20.71 0.55 3.65
N TYR A 198 -20.62 -0.51 2.86
CA TYR A 198 -20.97 -1.87 3.23
C TYR A 198 -19.76 -2.79 3.12
N ASN A 199 -19.68 -3.78 4.00
CA ASN A 199 -18.71 -4.87 3.87
C ASN A 199 -19.18 -5.93 2.85
N SER A 200 -18.40 -6.99 2.68
CA SER A 200 -18.71 -8.09 1.76
C SER A 200 -19.97 -8.88 2.11
N SER A 201 -20.45 -8.82 3.36
CA SER A 201 -21.72 -9.43 3.79
C SER A 201 -22.94 -8.52 3.58
N GLY A 202 -22.76 -7.33 3.00
CA GLY A 202 -23.83 -6.34 2.83
C GLY A 202 -24.20 -5.59 4.11
N THR A 203 -23.40 -5.69 5.17
CA THR A 203 -23.62 -4.96 6.42
C THR A 203 -23.06 -3.55 6.29
N GLN A 204 -23.85 -2.53 6.64
CA GLN A 204 -23.37 -1.15 6.66
C GLN A 204 -22.33 -0.98 7.78
N ILE A 205 -21.15 -0.44 7.44
CA ILE A 205 -20.01 -0.24 8.35
C ILE A 205 -19.54 1.22 8.42
N GLY A 206 -20.12 2.11 7.61
CA GLY A 206 -19.84 3.55 7.65
C GLY A 206 -20.87 4.37 6.87
N SER A 207 -20.91 5.67 7.12
CA SER A 207 -21.74 6.64 6.40
C SER A 207 -21.20 8.07 6.52
N GLY A 208 -21.42 8.87 5.47
CA GLY A 208 -21.24 10.32 5.44
C GLY A 208 -22.57 10.97 5.05
N THR A 209 -23.00 11.97 5.83
CA THR A 209 -24.30 12.63 5.71
C THR A 209 -24.19 14.11 6.12
N SER A 210 -23.20 14.80 5.59
CA SER A 210 -23.11 16.26 5.72
C SER A 210 -24.26 16.92 4.97
N THR A 211 -24.28 18.25 4.92
CA THR A 211 -25.29 19.02 4.15
C THR A 211 -24.76 19.44 2.79
N THR A 212 -23.70 18.79 2.29
CA THR A 212 -23.01 19.17 1.06
C THR A 212 -22.70 17.92 0.27
N ALA A 213 -22.35 18.09 -1.01
CA ALA A 213 -21.92 16.99 -1.86
C ALA A 213 -20.58 16.34 -1.44
N ASN A 214 -19.91 16.87 -0.41
CA ASN A 214 -18.60 16.42 0.03
C ASN A 214 -18.71 15.56 1.27
N GLU A 215 -18.19 14.34 1.20
CA GLU A 215 -18.21 13.40 2.31
C GLU A 215 -16.83 12.80 2.53
N THR A 216 -16.52 12.47 3.79
CA THR A 216 -15.32 11.70 4.11
C THR A 216 -15.62 10.71 5.21
N VAL A 217 -15.32 9.43 4.95
CA VAL A 217 -15.52 8.36 5.92
C VAL A 217 -14.27 7.51 6.00
N THR A 218 -13.79 7.31 7.22
CA THR A 218 -12.58 6.52 7.49
C THR A 218 -12.94 5.30 8.33
N LEU A 219 -12.50 4.13 7.86
CA LEU A 219 -12.68 2.84 8.48
C LEU A 219 -11.31 2.26 8.84
N ASN A 220 -11.12 1.89 10.09
CA ASN A 220 -9.83 1.38 10.57
C ASN A 220 -9.84 -0.16 10.66
N ASN A 221 -8.69 -0.78 10.43
CA ASN A 221 -8.46 -2.23 10.63
C ASN A 221 -9.47 -3.12 9.89
N GLN A 222 -9.83 -2.73 8.68
CA GLN A 222 -10.72 -3.48 7.81
C GLN A 222 -9.98 -4.70 7.26
N ALA A 223 -10.52 -5.90 7.45
CA ALA A 223 -9.94 -7.13 6.94
C ALA A 223 -9.85 -7.12 5.41
N ALA A 224 -9.08 -8.05 4.85
CA ALA A 224 -9.07 -8.26 3.40
C ALA A 224 -10.50 -8.59 2.92
N GLY A 225 -10.94 -7.96 1.84
CA GLY A 225 -12.29 -8.21 1.34
C GLY A 225 -12.75 -7.18 0.32
N THR A 226 -13.99 -7.39 -0.13
CA THR A 226 -14.70 -6.47 -1.01
C THR A 226 -15.57 -5.55 -0.16
N TYR A 227 -15.45 -4.25 -0.41
CA TYR A 227 -16.21 -3.19 0.24
C TYR A 227 -17.01 -2.46 -0.81
N TYR A 228 -18.23 -2.06 -0.47
CA TYR A 228 -19.12 -1.34 -1.37
C TYR A 228 -19.37 0.06 -0.87
N VAL A 229 -19.27 1.04 -1.76
CA VAL A 229 -19.70 2.41 -1.52
C VAL A 229 -20.99 2.63 -2.28
N TYR A 230 -21.97 3.23 -1.62
CA TYR A 230 -23.26 3.63 -2.18
C TYR A 230 -23.40 5.14 -2.03
N ILE A 231 -23.44 5.86 -3.15
CA ILE A 231 -23.60 7.32 -3.19
C ILE A 231 -24.99 7.65 -3.73
N TYR A 232 -25.66 8.62 -3.10
CA TYR A 232 -27.00 9.05 -3.51
C TYR A 232 -27.27 10.51 -3.15
N GLY A 233 -28.22 11.10 -3.87
CA GLY A 233 -28.73 12.44 -3.57
C GLY A 233 -29.61 12.47 -2.32
N TYR A 234 -29.23 13.26 -1.31
CA TYR A 234 -30.11 13.52 -0.17
C TYR A 234 -31.36 14.28 -0.65
N ASN A 235 -32.55 13.82 -0.24
CA ASN A 235 -33.84 14.33 -0.72
C ASN A 235 -33.98 14.45 -2.25
N GLY A 236 -33.30 13.57 -3.00
CA GLY A 236 -33.35 13.54 -4.46
C GLY A 236 -32.47 14.59 -5.14
N ALA A 237 -31.49 15.17 -4.44
CA ALA A 237 -30.51 16.07 -5.03
C ALA A 237 -29.74 15.37 -6.17
N ASN A 238 -29.61 16.03 -7.32
CA ASN A 238 -28.94 15.47 -8.49
C ASN A 238 -28.23 16.58 -9.28
N SER A 239 -27.22 16.21 -10.06
CA SER A 239 -26.47 17.12 -10.92
C SER A 239 -25.84 16.37 -12.08
N ALA A 240 -25.87 16.95 -13.27
CA ALA A 240 -25.08 16.47 -14.41
C ALA A 240 -23.58 16.84 -14.29
N THR A 241 -23.22 17.67 -13.30
CA THR A 241 -21.82 18.00 -12.99
C THR A 241 -21.21 16.86 -12.18
N CYS A 242 -20.00 16.46 -12.56
CA CYS A 242 -19.35 15.31 -11.95
C CYS A 242 -19.05 15.53 -10.47
N TYR A 243 -19.25 14.50 -9.66
CA TYR A 243 -18.50 14.33 -8.44
C TYR A 243 -17.25 13.47 -8.72
N THR A 244 -16.33 13.43 -7.75
CA THR A 244 -15.23 12.47 -7.72
C THR A 244 -15.29 11.62 -6.45
N ILE A 245 -15.17 10.30 -6.59
CA ILE A 245 -14.99 9.37 -5.46
C ILE A 245 -13.55 8.84 -5.48
N THR A 246 -12.86 8.96 -4.34
CA THR A 246 -11.52 8.41 -4.13
C THR A 246 -11.54 7.51 -2.90
N ALA A 247 -11.00 6.29 -3.04
CA ALA A 247 -10.77 5.38 -1.92
C ALA A 247 -9.27 5.26 -1.64
N THR A 248 -8.80 5.76 -0.51
CA THR A 248 -7.40 5.59 -0.07
C THR A 248 -7.30 4.36 0.81
N VAL A 249 -6.40 3.44 0.45
CA VAL A 249 -6.15 2.20 1.20
C VAL A 249 -4.74 2.28 1.77
N THR A 250 -4.64 2.25 3.10
CA THR A 250 -3.37 2.21 3.81
C THR A 250 -3.25 0.84 4.48
N PRO A 251 -2.29 0.00 4.05
CA PRO A 251 -2.02 -1.26 4.73
C PRO A 251 -1.79 -1.04 6.22
N VAL A 252 -2.58 -1.72 7.03
CA VAL A 252 -2.23 -1.96 8.41
C VAL A 252 -1.24 -3.10 8.33
N SER A 253 0.04 -2.82 8.59
CA SER A 253 1.03 -3.88 8.71
C SER A 253 0.47 -4.89 9.71
N ALA A 254 0.17 -6.12 9.25
CA ALA A 254 0.06 -7.25 10.15
C ALA A 254 1.31 -7.17 11.01
N GLY A 255 1.15 -7.00 12.32
CA GLY A 255 2.29 -6.92 13.22
C GLY A 255 3.23 -8.07 12.90
N CYS A 256 4.54 -7.87 13.02
CA CYS A 256 5.51 -8.95 12.89
C CYS A 256 5.26 -10.13 13.87
N GLN A 257 4.28 -9.99 14.77
CA GLN A 257 3.78 -10.96 15.73
C GLN A 257 3.21 -12.21 15.04
N SER A 258 3.68 -13.36 15.47
CA SER A 258 3.11 -14.66 15.07
C SER A 258 1.74 -14.89 15.72
N SER A 259 0.98 -15.88 15.26
CA SER A 259 -0.29 -16.27 15.90
C SER A 259 -0.16 -16.76 17.36
N TYR A 260 1.07 -17.03 17.81
CA TYR A 260 1.38 -17.41 19.18
C TYR A 260 1.47 -16.21 20.13
N ASP A 261 1.62 -15.01 19.57
CA ASP A 261 1.58 -13.76 20.30
C ASP A 261 0.19 -13.14 20.15
N ASN A 262 -0.66 -13.38 21.15
CA ASN A 262 -2.08 -13.05 21.11
C ASN A 262 -2.56 -12.58 22.48
N SER A 263 -3.71 -11.90 22.53
CA SER A 263 -4.26 -11.26 23.73
C SER A 263 -4.40 -12.14 25.00
N THR A 264 -4.25 -13.46 24.91
CA THR A 264 -4.34 -14.37 26.07
C THR A 264 -2.99 -14.71 26.71
N ASN A 265 -1.88 -14.52 26.00
CA ASN A 265 -0.55 -14.93 26.45
C ASN A 265 0.05 -14.03 27.56
N GLY A 266 -0.68 -13.02 28.03
CA GLY A 266 -0.31 -12.12 29.14
C GLY A 266 0.05 -12.81 30.46
N THR A 267 -0.35 -14.07 30.62
CA THR A 267 -0.20 -14.87 31.84
C THR A 267 0.13 -16.32 31.52
N TYR A 268 0.72 -17.05 32.48
CA TYR A 268 1.06 -18.46 32.27
C TYR A 268 -0.16 -19.34 31.92
N SER A 269 -1.36 -19.01 32.43
CA SER A 269 -2.58 -19.78 32.16
C SER A 269 -3.10 -19.60 30.74
N GLY A 270 -2.84 -18.44 30.12
CA GLY A 270 -3.17 -18.17 28.72
C GLY A 270 -1.99 -18.37 27.76
N ALA A 271 -0.90 -18.98 28.22
CA ALA A 271 0.31 -19.15 27.41
C ALA A 271 0.04 -19.99 26.15
N ALA A 272 0.40 -19.44 24.98
CA ALA A 272 0.25 -20.12 23.70
C ALA A 272 1.27 -21.27 23.58
N GLN A 273 0.83 -22.43 23.09
CA GLN A 273 1.75 -23.54 22.85
C GLN A 273 2.54 -23.32 21.57
N ILE A 274 3.87 -23.35 21.67
CA ILE A 274 4.78 -23.16 20.54
C ILE A 274 5.53 -24.44 20.18
N PRO A 275 5.80 -24.66 18.88
CA PRO A 275 6.60 -25.79 18.42
C PRO A 275 8.08 -25.61 18.77
N LEU A 276 8.76 -26.72 19.01
CA LEU A 276 10.22 -26.73 19.15
C LEU A 276 10.89 -26.47 17.79
N ASN A 277 12.12 -25.96 17.81
CA ASN A 277 12.95 -25.72 16.63
C ASN A 277 12.28 -24.82 15.57
N THR A 278 11.41 -23.91 15.99
CA THR A 278 10.73 -22.95 15.13
C THR A 278 10.90 -21.56 15.71
N ASP A 279 11.05 -20.57 14.84
CA ASP A 279 11.13 -19.17 15.24
C ASP A 279 9.72 -18.64 15.50
N VAL A 280 9.54 -18.05 16.67
CA VAL A 280 8.29 -17.44 17.12
C VAL A 280 8.53 -15.94 17.24
N HIS A 281 7.81 -15.15 16.47
CA HIS A 281 7.90 -13.70 16.54
C HIS A 281 6.84 -13.15 17.49
N GLY A 282 7.22 -12.22 18.36
CA GLY A 282 6.32 -11.55 19.31
C GLY A 282 6.75 -10.11 19.60
N LEU A 283 5.86 -9.36 20.24
CA LEU A 283 5.96 -7.92 20.46
C LEU A 283 5.51 -7.60 21.88
N ILE A 284 6.37 -6.94 22.66
CA ILE A 284 5.96 -6.36 23.94
C ILE A 284 5.36 -4.98 23.67
N ASN A 285 4.03 -4.90 23.64
CA ASN A 285 3.21 -3.70 23.49
C ASN A 285 1.77 -3.88 24.05
N PRO A 286 1.41 -3.19 25.15
CA PRO A 286 2.00 -1.96 25.66
C PRO A 286 3.15 -2.18 26.66
N LYS A 287 3.69 -1.09 27.22
CA LYS A 287 4.61 -1.16 28.37
C LYS A 287 4.04 -2.07 29.46
N SER A 288 4.92 -2.86 30.08
CA SER A 288 4.58 -3.83 31.13
C SER A 288 3.79 -5.07 30.68
N GLU A 289 3.54 -5.24 29.37
CA GLU A 289 3.07 -6.52 28.83
C GLU A 289 4.09 -7.64 29.09
N ASN A 290 3.59 -8.86 29.16
CA ASN A 290 4.39 -10.07 29.29
C ASN A 290 3.87 -11.12 28.32
N ASP A 291 4.77 -11.77 27.61
CA ASP A 291 4.38 -12.83 26.70
C ASP A 291 4.81 -14.16 27.29
N TYR A 292 3.83 -14.99 27.67
CA TYR A 292 4.05 -16.35 28.12
C TYR A 292 3.83 -17.34 26.98
N TYR A 293 4.83 -18.18 26.73
CA TYR A 293 4.76 -19.28 25.78
C TYR A 293 4.92 -20.61 26.50
N ARG A 294 4.13 -21.60 26.10
CA ARG A 294 4.19 -22.98 26.60
C ARG A 294 4.88 -23.87 25.59
N PHE A 295 5.78 -24.75 26.03
CA PHE A 295 6.38 -25.76 25.16
C PHE A 295 6.46 -27.11 25.87
N VAL A 296 6.47 -28.18 25.08
CA VAL A 296 6.46 -29.56 25.57
C VAL A 296 7.74 -30.27 25.16
N ILE A 297 8.52 -30.72 26.14
CA ILE A 297 9.66 -31.62 25.94
C ILE A 297 9.10 -33.05 26.02
N THR A 298 9.13 -33.78 24.91
CA THR A 298 8.60 -35.16 24.86
C THR A 298 9.62 -36.20 25.31
N THR A 299 10.90 -35.95 25.06
CA THR A 299 12.02 -36.80 25.50
C THR A 299 13.04 -35.92 26.21
N GLY A 300 13.44 -36.33 27.41
CA GLY A 300 14.41 -35.57 28.20
C GLY A 300 15.74 -35.39 27.46
N GLY A 301 16.37 -34.23 27.62
CA GLY A 301 17.57 -33.85 26.88
C GLY A 301 17.90 -32.38 27.06
N THR A 302 19.01 -31.95 26.47
CA THR A 302 19.41 -30.54 26.50
C THR A 302 18.61 -29.74 25.49
N ALA A 303 18.02 -28.63 25.94
CA ALA A 303 17.41 -27.64 25.06
C ALA A 303 17.94 -26.25 25.39
N THR A 304 18.03 -25.41 24.36
CA THR A 304 18.46 -24.03 24.44
C THR A 304 17.31 -23.15 24.00
N ILE A 305 16.92 -22.23 24.87
CA ILE A 305 15.93 -21.20 24.61
C ILE A 305 16.70 -19.93 24.26
N THR A 306 16.44 -19.36 23.10
CA THR A 306 17.10 -18.14 22.61
C THR A 306 16.05 -17.09 22.34
N LEU A 307 16.26 -15.88 22.87
CA LEU A 307 15.51 -14.69 22.53
C LEU A 307 16.46 -13.75 21.77
N SER A 308 16.10 -13.38 20.55
CA SER A 308 16.96 -12.63 19.63
C SER A 308 16.18 -11.56 18.89
N THR A 309 16.85 -10.82 18.00
CA THR A 309 16.28 -9.69 17.25
C THR A 309 15.59 -8.66 18.14
N LEU A 310 16.17 -8.39 19.32
CA LEU A 310 15.53 -7.58 20.35
C LEU A 310 15.39 -6.11 19.90
N PRO A 311 14.17 -5.54 19.85
CA PRO A 311 13.93 -4.14 19.50
C PRO A 311 14.09 -3.18 20.68
N ALA A 312 14.16 -3.70 21.91
CA ALA A 312 14.41 -2.99 23.15
C ALA A 312 14.97 -3.98 24.19
N ASP A 313 15.23 -3.51 25.41
CA ASP A 313 15.82 -4.29 26.50
C ASP A 313 14.84 -5.34 27.05
N TYR A 314 14.88 -6.55 26.51
CA TYR A 314 13.96 -7.64 26.83
C TYR A 314 14.68 -8.80 27.50
N ASP A 315 14.15 -9.23 28.64
CA ASP A 315 14.65 -10.33 29.42
C ASP A 315 13.78 -11.59 29.22
N MET A 316 14.32 -12.74 29.64
CA MET A 316 13.60 -14.02 29.59
C MET A 316 13.68 -14.80 30.90
N ARG A 317 12.54 -15.34 31.34
CA ARG A 317 12.45 -16.31 32.45
C ARG A 317 11.91 -17.65 31.96
N LEU A 318 12.46 -18.73 32.51
CA LEU A 318 11.98 -20.08 32.33
C LEU A 318 11.28 -20.54 33.62
N TYR A 319 10.09 -21.13 33.49
CA TYR A 319 9.28 -21.65 34.58
C TYR A 319 9.01 -23.15 34.43
N SER A 320 8.76 -23.81 35.57
CA SER A 320 8.39 -25.23 35.64
C SER A 320 6.97 -25.50 35.13
N SER A 321 6.53 -26.76 35.19
CA SER A 321 5.20 -27.18 34.72
C SER A 321 4.04 -26.50 35.46
N ASN A 322 4.26 -25.95 36.65
CA ASN A 322 3.26 -25.16 37.38
C ASN A 322 3.15 -23.70 36.93
N GLY A 323 3.91 -23.27 35.93
CA GLY A 323 3.90 -21.92 35.35
C GLY A 323 4.43 -20.80 36.27
N THR A 324 4.84 -21.11 37.51
CA THR A 324 5.13 -20.10 38.54
C THR A 324 6.49 -20.30 39.22
N THR A 325 6.99 -21.53 39.35
CA THR A 325 8.34 -21.79 39.88
C THR A 325 9.39 -21.46 38.83
N GLN A 326 10.17 -20.40 39.05
CA GLN A 326 11.28 -20.01 38.17
C GLN A 326 12.39 -21.06 38.23
N LEU A 327 12.80 -21.51 37.05
CA LEU A 327 13.81 -22.53 36.84
C LEU A 327 15.14 -21.95 36.35
N ALA A 328 15.09 -20.87 35.58
CA ALA A 328 16.25 -20.11 35.10
C ALA A 328 15.82 -18.73 34.58
N ILE A 329 16.80 -17.87 34.34
CA ILE A 329 16.61 -16.50 33.85
C ILE A 329 17.83 -16.07 33.03
N SER A 330 17.62 -15.19 32.05
CA SER A 330 18.65 -14.48 31.29
C SER A 330 18.22 -13.01 31.16
N GLN A 331 19.16 -12.10 31.43
CA GLN A 331 18.92 -10.65 31.53
C GLN A 331 20.10 -9.82 30.99
N ASN A 332 20.55 -10.11 29.77
CA ASN A 332 21.60 -9.34 29.14
C ASN A 332 21.07 -7.94 28.78
N GLY A 333 21.81 -6.90 29.15
CA GLY A 333 21.32 -5.54 28.94
C GLY A 333 21.21 -5.15 27.46
N GLY A 334 20.23 -4.30 27.17
CA GLY A 334 20.00 -3.69 25.87
C GLY A 334 19.45 -4.68 24.85
N THR A 335 19.89 -4.62 23.60
CA THR A 335 19.37 -5.50 22.54
C THR A 335 20.20 -6.78 22.36
N THR A 336 20.97 -7.16 23.37
CA THR A 336 21.80 -8.37 23.35
C THR A 336 20.89 -9.59 23.48
N SER A 337 21.12 -10.65 22.69
CA SER A 337 20.26 -11.83 22.74
C SER A 337 20.31 -12.51 24.12
N GLU A 338 19.15 -13.03 24.56
CA GLU A 338 19.05 -13.85 25.77
C GLU A 338 19.20 -15.32 25.43
N THR A 339 19.83 -16.09 26.33
CA THR A 339 19.98 -17.54 26.13
C THR A 339 19.93 -18.30 27.45
N ILE A 340 19.08 -19.33 27.50
CA ILE A 340 19.00 -20.28 28.61
C ILE A 340 19.21 -21.69 28.05
N SER A 341 20.27 -22.38 28.46
CA SER A 341 20.51 -23.79 28.09
C SER A 341 20.44 -24.69 29.32
N ARG A 342 19.62 -25.75 29.26
CA ARG A 342 19.41 -26.68 30.38
C ARG A 342 19.09 -28.09 29.88
N THR A 343 19.32 -29.07 30.76
CA THR A 343 18.79 -30.42 30.58
C THR A 343 17.38 -30.48 31.17
N PHE A 344 16.43 -30.85 30.32
CA PHE A 344 15.02 -30.99 30.68
C PHE A 344 14.65 -32.46 30.83
N THR A 345 13.72 -32.75 31.73
CA THR A 345 12.97 -34.01 31.71
C THR A 345 11.82 -33.89 30.73
N ALA A 346 11.19 -35.01 30.36
CA ALA A 346 9.94 -34.94 29.62
C ALA A 346 8.89 -34.20 30.47
N GLY A 347 8.19 -33.24 29.86
CA GLY A 347 7.26 -32.36 30.58
C GLY A 347 6.92 -31.08 29.84
N THR A 348 6.01 -30.32 30.44
CA THR A 348 5.59 -29.00 29.95
C THR A 348 6.32 -27.91 30.72
N TYR A 349 6.75 -26.87 30.02
CA TYR A 349 7.48 -25.73 30.57
C TYR A 349 6.95 -24.42 29.97
N TYR A 350 7.27 -23.30 30.61
CA TYR A 350 6.83 -21.98 30.18
C TYR A 350 8.01 -21.01 30.07
N ALA A 351 8.09 -20.29 28.96
CA ALA A 351 9.00 -19.16 28.78
C ALA A 351 8.20 -17.86 28.91
N ARG A 352 8.71 -16.90 29.67
CA ARG A 352 8.15 -15.55 29.78
C ARG A 352 9.15 -14.56 29.19
N VAL A 353 8.71 -13.79 28.21
CA VAL A 353 9.43 -12.64 27.67
C VAL A 353 8.84 -11.36 28.27
N TYR A 354 9.68 -10.43 28.70
CA TYR A 354 9.23 -9.17 29.30
C TYR A 354 10.28 -8.08 29.17
N GLY A 355 9.86 -6.81 29.16
CA GLY A 355 10.78 -5.68 29.09
C GLY A 355 11.45 -5.32 30.41
N TYR A 356 12.78 -5.19 30.42
CA TYR A 356 13.53 -4.62 31.54
C TYR A 356 13.11 -3.16 31.76
N LYS A 357 12.81 -2.79 33.01
CA LYS A 357 12.29 -1.46 33.38
C LYS A 357 11.11 -0.97 32.52
N SER A 358 10.23 -1.87 32.09
CA SER A 358 9.07 -1.59 31.23
C SER A 358 9.43 -1.17 29.80
N ALA A 359 10.60 -1.56 29.30
CA ALA A 359 10.95 -1.45 27.89
C ALA A 359 9.88 -2.15 27.02
N PHE A 360 9.53 -1.55 25.90
CA PHE A 360 8.50 -2.06 24.99
C PHE A 360 8.75 -1.49 23.59
N ASN A 361 8.19 -2.12 22.57
CA ASN A 361 8.25 -1.62 21.19
C ASN A 361 6.93 -1.98 20.52
N ALA A 362 6.23 -1.01 19.93
CA ALA A 362 4.91 -1.22 19.34
C ALA A 362 4.95 -1.65 17.86
N SER A 363 6.14 -1.81 17.27
CA SER A 363 6.29 -1.95 15.82
C SER A 363 7.24 -3.06 15.38
N ASN A 364 8.29 -3.36 16.17
CA ASN A 364 9.32 -4.35 15.82
C ASN A 364 9.30 -5.52 16.79
N CYS A 365 9.45 -6.74 16.27
CA CYS A 365 9.31 -7.97 17.06
C CYS A 365 10.66 -8.53 17.51
N TYR A 366 10.63 -9.21 18.65
CA TYR A 366 11.68 -10.15 19.02
C TYR A 366 11.42 -11.51 18.35
N THR A 367 12.43 -12.38 18.40
CA THR A 367 12.35 -13.77 17.94
C THR A 367 12.69 -14.71 19.09
N LEU A 368 11.75 -15.56 19.49
CA LEU A 368 11.91 -16.62 20.47
C LEU A 368 12.06 -17.99 19.76
N ARG A 369 13.04 -18.78 20.17
CA ARG A 369 13.24 -20.14 19.66
C ARG A 369 13.63 -21.10 20.78
N ILE A 370 12.94 -22.24 20.88
CA ILE A 370 13.34 -23.35 21.75
C ILE A 370 13.98 -24.43 20.88
N SER A 371 15.30 -24.46 20.85
CA SER A 371 16.06 -25.47 20.11
C SER A 371 16.36 -26.66 21.01
N THR A 372 15.80 -27.82 20.71
CA THR A 372 16.29 -29.06 21.32
C THR A 372 17.58 -29.45 20.65
N GLY A 373 18.63 -29.68 21.42
CA GLY A 373 19.82 -30.32 20.85
C GLY A 373 19.40 -31.69 20.32
N THR A 374 19.61 -31.96 19.03
CA THR A 374 19.85 -33.33 18.61
C THR A 374 21.06 -33.76 19.41
N ALA A 375 20.87 -34.61 20.42
CA ALA A 375 21.99 -35.22 21.12
C ALA A 375 22.70 -36.20 20.16
N THR A 376 23.32 -35.71 19.10
CA THR A 376 24.55 -36.31 18.61
C THR A 376 25.60 -35.92 19.63
N ARG A 377 25.81 -36.80 20.60
CA ARG A 377 27.00 -36.79 21.43
C ARG A 377 28.19 -36.78 20.48
N GLU A 378 28.81 -35.62 20.23
CA GLU A 378 30.22 -35.58 19.81
C GLU A 378 31.02 -36.09 21.02
N GLU A 379 31.04 -37.40 21.22
CA GLU A 379 32.26 -38.01 21.72
C GLU A 379 33.28 -37.69 20.64
N LYS A 380 34.11 -36.67 20.90
CA LYS A 380 35.33 -36.36 20.15
C LYS A 380 35.90 -37.68 19.65
N MET A 381 35.78 -37.97 18.35
CA MET A 381 36.36 -39.18 17.78
C MET A 381 37.85 -39.10 18.10
N PRO A 382 38.38 -40.00 18.93
CA PRO A 382 39.80 -40.00 19.19
C PRO A 382 40.46 -40.33 17.87
N LEU A 383 41.42 -39.50 17.47
CA LEU A 383 42.36 -39.81 16.40
C LEU A 383 42.82 -41.26 16.52
N PHE A 384 42.84 -42.00 15.41
CA PHE A 384 43.33 -43.36 15.35
C PHE A 384 44.81 -43.40 15.79
N SER A 385 45.07 -43.60 17.07
CA SER A 385 46.40 -43.89 17.60
C SER A 385 46.49 -45.39 17.91
N SER A 386 46.92 -46.17 16.93
CA SER A 386 47.17 -47.62 17.06
C SER A 386 48.49 -47.93 17.77
N LYS A 387 49.29 -46.92 18.14
CA LYS A 387 50.65 -47.15 18.66
C LYS A 387 50.66 -47.87 20.01
N ASN A 388 49.64 -47.62 20.84
CA ASN A 388 49.55 -48.14 22.21
C ASN A 388 48.45 -49.21 22.40
N LEU A 389 47.70 -49.53 21.34
CA LEU A 389 46.62 -50.52 21.34
C LEU A 389 46.85 -51.54 20.22
N ILE A 390 47.19 -52.78 20.59
CA ILE A 390 47.40 -53.88 19.64
C ILE A 390 46.28 -54.89 19.82
N ALA A 391 45.57 -55.23 18.74
CA ALA A 391 44.50 -56.23 18.75
C ALA A 391 44.84 -57.35 17.75
N TYR A 392 44.99 -58.59 18.23
CA TYR A 392 45.42 -59.73 17.40
C TYR A 392 44.83 -61.07 17.87
N PRO A 393 44.64 -62.05 16.97
CA PRO A 393 44.75 -61.93 15.51
C PRO A 393 43.64 -61.03 14.96
N ASN A 394 43.95 -60.33 13.87
CA ASN A 394 42.96 -59.52 13.15
C ASN A 394 43.20 -59.75 11.65
N PRO A 395 42.38 -60.58 10.97
CA PRO A 395 41.06 -61.07 11.39
C PRO A 395 41.05 -62.09 12.55
N VAL A 396 39.95 -62.10 13.34
CA VAL A 396 39.73 -62.97 14.50
C VAL A 396 38.61 -63.98 14.24
N ASN A 397 38.74 -65.21 14.76
CA ASN A 397 37.66 -66.21 14.81
C ASN A 397 36.96 -66.21 16.18
N ASP A 398 37.64 -66.68 17.22
CA ASP A 398 37.00 -66.88 18.53
C ASP A 398 37.47 -65.90 19.61
N ILE A 399 38.78 -65.68 19.75
CA ILE A 399 39.36 -64.86 20.83
C ILE A 399 40.25 -63.76 20.23
N LEU A 400 39.94 -62.50 20.57
CA LEU A 400 40.77 -61.34 20.25
C LEU A 400 41.63 -60.97 21.47
N ASN A 401 42.95 -60.99 21.29
CA ASN A 401 43.89 -60.51 22.31
C ASN A 401 44.06 -59.01 22.15
N ILE A 402 43.85 -58.27 23.25
CA ILE A 402 44.02 -56.82 23.33
C ILE A 402 45.24 -56.56 24.22
N GLN A 403 46.27 -55.93 23.67
CA GLN A 403 47.48 -55.56 24.38
C GLN A 403 47.63 -54.04 24.43
N LEU A 404 47.85 -53.51 25.63
CA LEU A 404 48.05 -52.09 25.89
C LEU A 404 49.54 -51.81 26.17
N LYS A 405 50.19 -50.99 25.35
CA LYS A 405 51.60 -50.60 25.52
C LYS A 405 51.71 -49.23 26.15
N GLY A 406 52.42 -49.14 27.28
CA GLY A 406 52.69 -47.87 27.96
C GLY A 406 51.48 -47.24 28.69
N ILE A 407 50.37 -47.97 28.82
CA ILE A 407 49.17 -47.52 29.54
C ILE A 407 49.17 -48.15 30.93
N THR A 408 49.12 -47.33 31.98
CA THR A 408 49.06 -47.76 33.38
C THR A 408 47.66 -47.53 33.97
N GLY A 409 47.23 -48.41 34.90
CA GLY A 409 45.91 -48.34 35.55
C GLY A 409 44.82 -49.19 34.87
N ASN A 410 43.65 -49.28 35.53
CA ASN A 410 42.52 -50.08 35.06
C ASN A 410 41.84 -49.40 33.86
N SER A 411 41.94 -50.02 32.68
CA SER A 411 41.29 -49.54 31.46
C SER A 411 39.99 -50.31 31.19
N SER A 412 39.02 -49.67 30.55
CA SER A 412 37.78 -50.30 30.10
C SER A 412 37.73 -50.38 28.57
N PHE A 413 36.87 -51.23 28.01
CA PHE A 413 36.64 -51.28 26.57
C PHE A 413 35.17 -51.24 26.19
N ARG A 414 34.93 -50.82 24.95
CA ARG A 414 33.64 -50.87 24.25
C ARG A 414 33.90 -51.43 22.85
N LEU A 415 33.03 -52.32 22.38
CA LEU A 415 33.07 -52.87 21.02
C LEU A 415 31.78 -52.49 20.31
N PHE A 416 31.89 -51.94 19.10
CA PHE A 416 30.76 -51.50 18.28
C PHE A 416 30.70 -52.27 16.97
N ASP A 417 29.50 -52.60 16.50
CA ASP A 417 29.29 -53.05 15.12
C ASP A 417 29.38 -51.89 14.12
N ILE A 418 29.33 -52.18 12.82
CA ILE A 418 29.45 -51.19 11.73
C ILE A 418 28.35 -50.11 11.75
N ASN A 419 27.22 -50.39 12.40
CA ASN A 419 26.10 -49.46 12.55
C ASN A 419 26.22 -48.61 13.83
N GLY A 420 27.34 -48.72 14.56
CA GLY A 420 27.60 -47.98 15.79
C GLY A 420 26.89 -48.53 17.03
N ARG A 421 26.27 -49.71 16.96
CA ARG A 421 25.64 -50.34 18.13
C ARG A 421 26.71 -51.01 18.98
N GLN A 422 26.74 -50.70 20.27
CA GLN A 422 27.65 -51.35 21.22
C GLN A 422 27.24 -52.82 21.40
N VAL A 423 28.12 -53.74 21.04
CA VAL A 423 27.89 -55.20 21.11
C VAL A 423 28.60 -55.86 22.29
N ALA A 424 29.63 -55.22 22.87
CA ALA A 424 30.29 -55.67 24.09
C ALA A 424 30.94 -54.51 24.85
N SER A 425 31.13 -54.68 26.16
CA SER A 425 31.91 -53.76 26.99
C SER A 425 32.44 -54.46 28.25
N GLY A 426 33.53 -53.96 28.82
CA GLY A 426 34.10 -54.50 30.07
C GLY A 426 34.99 -53.49 30.79
N LYS A 427 35.17 -53.67 32.11
CA LYS A 427 35.83 -52.70 33.00
C LYS A 427 37.33 -52.92 33.25
N THR A 428 37.91 -54.08 32.89
CA THR A 428 39.26 -54.42 33.34
C THR A 428 40.11 -54.99 32.21
N ILE A 429 40.94 -54.14 31.61
CA ILE A 429 42.09 -54.55 30.80
C ILE A 429 43.34 -54.27 31.64
N ASN A 430 43.93 -55.32 32.21
CA ASN A 430 45.37 -55.35 32.52
C ASN A 430 46.15 -55.51 31.20
N ALA A 431 47.48 -55.36 31.21
CA ALA A 431 48.32 -55.18 30.00
C ALA A 431 48.00 -56.11 28.81
N ASN A 432 47.47 -57.32 29.07
CA ASN A 432 46.84 -58.19 28.08
C ASN A 432 45.42 -58.59 28.51
N TYR A 433 44.45 -58.51 27.61
CA TYR A 433 43.07 -58.94 27.83
C TYR A 433 42.56 -59.82 26.68
N HIS A 434 41.76 -60.82 27.00
CA HIS A 434 41.16 -61.74 26.03
C HIS A 434 39.68 -61.43 25.87
N LEU A 435 39.30 -60.92 24.70
CA LEU A 435 37.91 -60.65 24.34
C LEU A 435 37.34 -61.82 23.55
N ASN A 436 36.27 -62.44 24.08
CA ASN A 436 35.56 -63.50 23.37
C ASN A 436 34.67 -62.90 22.27
N MET A 437 34.98 -63.26 21.03
CA MET A 437 34.30 -62.82 19.81
C MET A 437 33.46 -63.94 19.17
N ARG A 438 33.47 -65.17 19.73
CA ARG A 438 32.85 -66.37 19.14
C ARG A 438 31.37 -66.21 18.83
N TYR A 439 30.64 -65.47 19.66
CA TYR A 439 29.19 -65.28 19.54
C TYR A 439 28.80 -64.06 18.69
N LEU A 440 29.78 -63.32 18.18
CA LEU A 440 29.53 -62.16 17.31
C LEU A 440 29.50 -62.62 15.84
N PRO A 441 28.55 -62.12 15.04
CA PRO A 441 28.51 -62.38 13.59
C PRO A 441 29.82 -62.00 12.88
N ALA A 442 30.10 -62.62 11.73
CA ALA A 442 31.17 -62.16 10.85
C ALA A 442 30.91 -60.70 10.41
N GLY A 443 31.94 -59.86 10.46
CA GLY A 443 31.78 -58.44 10.21
C GLY A 443 32.93 -57.58 10.68
N VAL A 444 32.78 -56.27 10.47
CA VAL A 444 33.72 -55.25 10.92
C VAL A 444 33.22 -54.64 12.23
N TYR A 445 34.11 -54.56 13.20
CA TYR A 445 33.87 -53.99 14.51
C TYR A 445 34.87 -52.88 14.80
N LEU A 446 34.45 -51.90 15.61
CA LEU A 446 35.32 -50.88 16.19
C LEU A 446 35.54 -51.20 17.67
N LEU A 447 36.79 -51.51 18.03
CA LEU A 447 37.20 -51.66 19.42
C LEU A 447 37.70 -50.31 19.94
N GLN A 448 37.11 -49.84 21.03
CA GLN A 448 37.58 -48.70 21.80
C GLN A 448 38.07 -49.15 23.17
N VAL A 449 39.23 -48.65 23.59
CA VAL A 449 39.76 -48.81 24.94
C VAL A 449 39.88 -47.42 25.58
N ILE A 450 39.33 -47.28 26.78
CA ILE A 450 39.35 -46.05 27.57
C ILE A 450 40.30 -46.29 28.75
N ALA A 451 41.45 -45.61 28.73
CA ALA A 451 42.44 -45.69 29.79
C ALA A 451 41.95 -45.00 31.08
N ALA A 452 42.59 -45.31 32.21
CA ALA A 452 42.29 -44.67 33.50
C ALA A 452 42.52 -43.13 33.46
N SER A 453 43.41 -42.66 32.58
CA SER A 453 43.64 -41.23 32.31
C SER A 453 42.48 -40.54 31.59
N GLY A 454 41.49 -41.31 31.10
CA GLY A 454 40.42 -40.82 30.22
C GLY A 454 40.81 -40.77 28.73
N GLU A 455 42.06 -41.12 28.38
CA GLU A 455 42.49 -41.21 26.99
C GLU A 455 41.83 -42.41 26.30
N ILE A 456 41.37 -42.21 25.05
CA ILE A 456 40.65 -43.24 24.30
C ILE A 456 41.50 -43.67 23.11
N PHE A 457 41.71 -44.98 23.00
CA PHE A 457 42.39 -45.65 21.89
C PHE A 457 41.38 -46.45 21.09
N SER A 458 41.50 -46.45 19.76
CA SER A 458 40.54 -47.15 18.90
C SER A 458 41.26 -47.96 17.82
N THR A 459 40.74 -49.15 17.49
CA THR A 459 41.23 -49.97 16.37
C THR A 459 40.09 -50.75 15.69
N LYS A 460 40.24 -51.00 14.39
CA LYS A 460 39.31 -51.81 13.60
C LYS A 460 39.60 -53.29 13.85
N VAL A 461 38.57 -54.09 14.08
CA VAL A 461 38.65 -55.55 14.22
C VAL A 461 37.77 -56.19 13.15
N VAL A 462 38.29 -57.20 12.46
CA VAL A 462 37.56 -57.98 11.46
C VAL A 462 37.28 -59.36 12.04
N LYS A 463 36.02 -59.73 12.20
CA LYS A 463 35.56 -61.07 12.61
C LYS A 463 35.23 -61.88 11.36
N GLN A 464 35.80 -63.08 11.25
CA GLN A 464 35.50 -64.05 10.19
C GLN A 464 34.60 -65.17 10.69
#